data_AF-A0A354SNS0-F1
#
_entry.id   AF-A0A354SNS0-F1
#
_cell.length_a   1.000
_cell.length_b   1.000
_cell.length_c   1.000
_cell.angle_alpha   90.00
_cell.angle_beta   90.00
_cell.angle_gamma   90.00
#
_symmetry.space_group_name_H-M   'P 1'
#
loop_
_entity.id
_entity.type
_entity.pdbx_description
1 polymer ?
#
loop_
_entity_poly.entity_id
_entity_poly.type
_entity_poly.pdbx_seq_one_letter_code
_entity_poly.pdbx_strand_id
1 'polypeptide(L)'
;MKNLIIFVKDLYIMKINKNNMDDMDSMGILPPYIVTIMRLFGNDNNSVIVEKKIDRATFTERSCHVLNLDYRKRKIVMPLSFSDENIYKEVESPLLIDIDEKLPIDFPMGHPLENHLYVGHPLIPKKYIPFETYQLELVEDRVREFCILAQSLGATEISIECLNSSNSDRYTNGRTSASAHGGNRVFSGSAEMDYQHSRRMIEELSNSLSLRQTYEPCDEPFVPNGLVWYGNEPSWQRLVNQRLNGNLRSHEERMETRKSQMIDDKELLSLKANVEGLWGKAGVGFSNEDSKKFVQQENAVLSINVQFASLREIQENRRNR
;
A
#
# COMPACT_ATOMS: atom_id res chain seq x y z
N MET A 1 -1.04 41.44 19.25
CA MET A 1 -1.91 40.65 20.15
C MET A 1 -2.69 39.67 19.28
N LYS A 2 -2.48 38.38 19.53
CA LYS A 2 -3.21 37.18 19.06
C LYS A 2 -3.53 37.07 17.55
N ASN A 3 -2.64 36.39 16.83
CA ASN A 3 -3.00 35.71 15.58
C ASN A 3 -4.00 34.60 15.92
N LEU A 4 -5.19 34.67 15.34
CA LEU A 4 -6.22 33.64 15.45
C LEU A 4 -6.08 32.73 14.23
N ILE A 5 -5.55 31.53 14.42
CA ILE A 5 -5.53 30.48 13.39
C ILE A 5 -6.87 29.75 13.49
N ILE A 6 -7.74 29.91 12.49
CA ILE A 6 -9.00 29.18 12.40
C ILE A 6 -8.81 28.02 11.42
N PHE A 7 -8.89 26.79 11.93
CA PHE A 7 -9.08 25.60 11.10
C PHE A 7 -10.58 25.48 10.79
N VAL A 8 -10.96 25.71 9.53
CA VAL A 8 -12.31 25.36 9.05
C VAL A 8 -12.20 24.09 8.23
N LYS A 9 -12.81 23.04 8.77
CA LYS A 9 -13.03 21.76 8.13
C LYS A 9 -14.33 21.87 7.29
N ASP A 10 -14.32 21.23 6.14
CA ASP A 10 -15.43 21.05 5.19
C ASP A 10 -15.78 22.30 4.34
N LEU A 11 -15.60 22.19 3.02
CA LEU A 11 -15.90 23.24 2.05
C LEU A 11 -17.21 22.92 1.32
N TYR A 12 -18.21 23.80 1.48
CA TYR A 12 -19.35 23.91 0.56
C TYR A 12 -19.13 25.11 -0.36
N ILE A 13 -19.25 24.92 -1.67
CA ILE A 13 -19.23 26.01 -2.65
C ILE A 13 -20.67 26.50 -2.83
N MET A 14 -20.98 27.71 -2.38
CA MET A 14 -22.28 28.35 -2.63
C MET A 14 -22.07 29.63 -3.45
N LYS A 15 -22.66 29.68 -4.64
CA LYS A 15 -22.67 30.86 -5.51
C LYS A 15 -23.94 31.66 -5.20
N ILE A 16 -23.83 32.73 -4.40
CA ILE A 16 -24.99 33.55 -4.00
C ILE A 16 -24.92 34.90 -4.72
N ASN A 17 -26.06 35.34 -5.25
CA ASN A 17 -26.24 36.64 -5.90
C ASN A 17 -26.50 37.72 -4.83
N LYS A 18 -25.93 38.93 -4.98
CA LYS A 18 -25.92 40.01 -3.98
C LYS A 18 -27.32 40.35 -3.43
N ASN A 19 -28.35 40.33 -4.28
CA ASN A 19 -29.71 40.65 -3.87
C ASN A 19 -30.33 39.58 -2.94
N ASN A 20 -29.90 38.31 -3.03
CA ASN A 20 -30.34 37.25 -2.12
C ASN A 20 -29.52 37.21 -0.82
N MET A 21 -28.43 37.98 -0.73
CA MET A 21 -27.46 37.97 0.38
C MET A 21 -27.84 38.94 1.50
N ASP A 22 -28.34 40.13 1.16
CA ASP A 22 -28.79 41.12 2.15
C ASP A 22 -30.04 40.63 2.91
N ASP A 23 -30.93 39.91 2.21
CA ASP A 23 -32.09 39.24 2.81
C ASP A 23 -31.67 38.15 3.82
N MET A 24 -30.63 37.36 3.51
CA MET A 24 -30.15 36.29 4.39
C MET A 24 -29.39 36.79 5.63
N ASP A 25 -28.70 37.92 5.54
CA ASP A 25 -28.06 38.58 6.70
C ASP A 25 -29.14 39.15 7.64
N SER A 26 -30.18 39.79 7.09
CA SER A 26 -31.32 40.29 7.87
C SER A 26 -32.12 39.20 8.58
N MET A 27 -32.10 37.97 8.03
CA MET A 27 -32.72 36.78 8.63
C MET A 27 -31.79 36.03 9.60
N GLY A 28 -30.53 36.46 9.78
CA GLY A 28 -29.57 35.82 10.69
C GLY A 28 -29.08 34.43 10.23
N ILE A 29 -29.20 34.13 8.94
CA ILE A 29 -28.86 32.80 8.38
C ILE A 29 -27.35 32.69 8.09
N LEU A 30 -26.66 33.83 7.95
CA LEU A 30 -25.24 33.86 7.61
C LEU A 30 -24.33 33.74 8.85
N PRO A 31 -23.31 32.86 8.82
CA PRO A 31 -22.33 32.78 9.90
C PRO A 31 -21.54 34.10 10.07
N PRO A 32 -21.21 34.51 11.31
CA PRO A 32 -20.58 35.81 11.60
C PRO A 32 -19.25 36.08 10.88
N TYR A 33 -18.51 35.03 10.52
CA TYR A 33 -17.23 35.17 9.81
C TYR A 33 -17.42 35.60 8.35
N ILE A 34 -18.53 35.23 7.70
CA ILE A 34 -18.85 35.66 6.32
C ILE A 34 -19.18 37.16 6.31
N VAL A 35 -19.97 37.62 7.28
CA VAL A 35 -20.30 39.05 7.46
C VAL A 35 -19.05 39.89 7.73
N THR A 36 -18.08 39.33 8.45
CA THR A 36 -16.79 39.99 8.72
C THR A 36 -15.93 40.12 7.46
N ILE A 37 -15.88 39.09 6.62
CA ILE A 37 -15.18 39.12 5.33
C ILE A 37 -15.87 40.14 4.38
N MET A 38 -17.21 40.23 4.39
CA MET A 38 -17.96 41.22 3.61
C MET A 38 -17.60 42.67 3.96
N ARG A 39 -17.46 43.00 5.24
CA ARG A 39 -17.09 44.37 5.68
C ARG A 39 -15.66 44.76 5.31
N LEU A 40 -14.78 43.77 5.13
CA LEU A 40 -13.38 44.00 4.80
C LEU A 40 -13.11 44.12 3.30
N PHE A 41 -13.96 43.52 2.46
CA PHE A 41 -13.74 43.44 1.00
C PHE A 41 -14.89 44.00 0.14
N GLY A 42 -15.99 44.45 0.75
CA GLY A 42 -17.18 44.91 0.04
C GLY A 42 -17.13 46.37 -0.36
N ASN A 43 -16.73 46.67 -1.60
CA ASN A 43 -17.32 47.82 -2.29
C ASN A 43 -17.47 47.68 -3.82
N ASP A 44 -16.94 46.62 -4.44
CA ASP A 44 -17.10 46.45 -5.89
C ASP A 44 -18.02 45.28 -6.22
N ASN A 45 -18.90 45.49 -7.20
CA ASN A 45 -20.02 44.63 -7.62
C ASN A 45 -19.62 43.28 -8.26
N ASN A 46 -18.55 42.64 -7.80
CA ASN A 46 -18.14 41.32 -8.28
C ASN A 46 -18.30 40.27 -7.19
N SER A 47 -18.88 39.13 -7.58
CA SER A 47 -18.91 37.90 -6.81
C SER A 47 -17.56 37.62 -6.14
N VAL A 48 -17.55 37.43 -4.82
CA VAL A 48 -16.34 37.09 -4.07
C VAL A 48 -16.05 35.60 -4.28
N ILE A 49 -15.03 35.30 -5.10
CA ILE A 49 -14.46 33.95 -5.22
C ILE A 49 -13.29 33.89 -4.23
N VAL A 50 -13.46 33.16 -3.14
CA VAL A 50 -12.35 32.88 -2.20
C VAL A 50 -11.59 31.66 -2.72
N GLU A 51 -10.61 31.88 -3.59
CA GLU A 51 -9.62 30.86 -3.94
C GLU A 51 -8.54 30.80 -2.87
N LYS A 52 -8.40 29.66 -2.21
CA LYS A 52 -7.27 29.42 -1.31
C LYS A 52 -6.05 29.02 -2.14
N LYS A 53 -5.02 29.86 -2.19
CA LYS A 53 -3.65 29.45 -2.53
C LYS A 53 -3.15 28.57 -1.39
N ILE A 54 -2.78 27.33 -1.69
CA ILE A 54 -2.05 26.49 -0.71
C ILE A 54 -0.60 26.96 -0.78
N ASP A 55 -0.17 27.73 0.22
CA ASP A 55 1.20 28.19 0.33
C ASP A 55 2.13 26.99 0.63
N ARG A 56 3.34 27.00 0.07
CA ARG A 56 4.39 25.98 0.24
C ARG A 56 4.63 25.67 1.72
N ALA A 57 4.57 26.69 2.59
CA ALA A 57 4.71 26.54 4.04
C ALA A 57 3.65 25.60 4.66
N THR A 58 2.39 25.68 4.22
CA THR A 58 1.30 24.77 4.67
C THR A 58 1.48 23.34 4.17
N PHE A 59 2.18 23.17 3.05
CA PHE A 59 2.49 21.86 2.47
C PHE A 59 3.63 21.19 3.25
N THR A 60 4.71 21.92 3.51
CA THR A 60 5.84 21.48 4.36
C THR A 60 5.40 21.06 5.76
N GLU A 61 4.41 21.76 6.34
CA GLU A 61 3.81 21.39 7.63
C GLU A 61 3.00 20.09 7.58
N ARG A 62 2.41 19.73 6.42
CA ARG A 62 1.74 18.43 6.23
C ARG A 62 2.75 17.30 6.10
N SER A 63 3.83 17.52 5.35
CA SER A 63 4.94 16.60 5.13
C SER A 63 5.61 16.13 6.43
N CYS A 64 5.87 17.04 7.37
CA CYS A 64 6.56 16.69 8.62
C CYS A 64 5.70 15.86 9.61
N HIS A 65 4.39 15.78 9.38
CA HIS A 65 3.45 15.02 10.22
C HIS A 65 2.83 13.79 9.51
N VAL A 66 3.28 13.45 8.30
CA VAL A 66 2.75 12.31 7.52
C VAL A 66 2.74 11.02 8.34
N LEU A 67 3.79 10.76 9.12
CA LEU A 67 3.91 9.57 9.95
C LEU A 67 2.90 9.50 11.12
N ASN A 68 2.38 10.65 11.54
CA ASN A 68 1.43 10.75 12.66
C ASN A 68 -0.03 10.56 12.21
N LEU A 69 -0.27 10.51 10.90
CA LEU A 69 -1.60 10.28 10.36
C LEU A 69 -2.01 8.81 10.55
N ASP A 70 -3.33 8.58 10.69
CA ASP A 70 -3.93 7.24 10.60
C ASP A 70 -3.45 6.53 9.34
N TYR A 71 -3.17 5.23 9.44
CA TYR A 71 -2.64 4.46 8.32
C TYR A 71 -3.46 4.67 7.04
N ARG A 72 -4.79 4.71 7.12
CA ARG A 72 -5.65 4.90 5.94
C ARG A 72 -5.39 6.20 5.19
N LYS A 73 -4.93 7.25 5.88
CA LYS A 73 -4.65 8.57 5.31
C LYS A 73 -3.22 8.71 4.78
N ARG A 74 -2.27 7.94 5.31
CA ARG A 74 -0.86 7.93 4.87
C ARG A 74 -0.49 6.69 4.05
N LYS A 75 -1.49 5.83 3.77
CA LYS A 75 -1.33 4.53 3.13
C LYS A 75 -0.64 4.63 1.78
N ILE A 76 -0.96 5.66 1.00
CA ILE A 76 -0.42 5.86 -0.34
C ILE A 76 0.16 7.26 -0.41
N VAL A 77 1.40 7.38 -0.84
CA VAL A 77 2.06 8.66 -1.09
C VAL A 77 2.56 8.76 -2.52
N MET A 78 2.64 9.98 -3.04
CA MET A 78 3.24 10.28 -4.33
C MET A 78 4.17 11.49 -4.21
N PRO A 79 5.49 11.30 -4.39
CA PRO A 79 6.45 12.40 -4.48
C PRO A 79 6.24 13.22 -5.75
N LEU A 80 6.22 14.55 -5.62
CA LEU A 80 6.12 15.52 -6.71
C LEU A 80 7.13 16.66 -6.50
N SER A 81 7.61 17.27 -7.59
CA SER A 81 8.29 18.57 -7.53
C SER A 81 7.29 19.73 -7.59
N PHE A 82 7.62 20.85 -6.94
CA PHE A 82 6.75 22.04 -6.81
C PHE A 82 6.92 22.96 -8.01
N SER A 83 6.54 22.50 -9.20
CA SER A 83 6.45 23.38 -10.37
C SER A 83 5.02 23.88 -10.65
N ASP A 84 3.98 23.12 -10.28
CA ASP A 84 2.61 23.36 -10.79
C ASP A 84 1.51 23.38 -9.72
N GLU A 85 1.30 24.57 -9.12
CA GLU A 85 0.30 24.87 -8.06
C GLU A 85 -1.16 24.44 -8.35
N ASN A 86 -1.50 24.16 -9.62
CA ASN A 86 -2.86 23.82 -10.04
C ASN A 86 -3.25 22.35 -9.81
N ILE A 87 -2.28 21.47 -9.53
CA ILE A 87 -2.50 20.02 -9.39
C ILE A 87 -3.10 19.66 -8.02
N TYR A 88 -2.87 20.48 -6.99
CA TYR A 88 -3.01 20.10 -5.57
C TYR A 88 -4.42 20.24 -4.95
N LYS A 89 -5.39 20.83 -5.66
CA LYS A 89 -6.65 21.29 -5.03
C LYS A 89 -7.74 20.23 -4.88
N GLU A 90 -7.61 19.04 -5.48
CA GLU A 90 -8.78 18.15 -5.69
C GLU A 90 -8.57 16.66 -5.38
N VAL A 91 -7.44 16.23 -4.79
CA VAL A 91 -7.16 14.79 -4.63
C VAL A 91 -7.13 14.35 -3.17
N GLU A 92 -8.02 13.42 -2.83
CA GLU A 92 -8.10 12.81 -1.50
C GLU A 92 -7.06 11.69 -1.29
N SER A 93 -6.62 11.03 -2.37
CA SER A 93 -5.60 9.97 -2.37
C SER A 93 -5.02 9.81 -3.79
N PRO A 94 -3.70 9.75 -4.00
CA PRO A 94 -2.63 9.60 -3.00
C PRO A 94 -2.33 10.89 -2.22
N LEU A 95 -1.67 10.74 -1.05
CA LEU A 95 -1.11 11.87 -0.32
C LEU A 95 0.12 12.40 -1.07
N LEU A 96 0.02 13.61 -1.59
CA LEU A 96 1.11 14.27 -2.30
C LEU A 96 2.17 14.72 -1.30
N ILE A 97 3.44 14.43 -1.58
CA ILE A 97 4.60 14.81 -0.75
C ILE A 97 5.65 15.52 -1.60
N ASP A 98 6.42 16.41 -0.98
CA ASP A 98 7.50 17.13 -1.66
C ASP A 98 8.73 16.24 -1.74
N ILE A 99 9.21 16.01 -2.95
CA ILE A 99 10.42 15.22 -3.19
C ILE A 99 11.69 15.94 -2.72
N ASP A 100 11.68 17.27 -2.72
CA ASP A 100 12.80 18.11 -2.29
C ASP A 100 12.83 18.28 -0.76
N GLU A 101 11.77 17.89 -0.06
CA GLU A 101 11.72 17.94 1.40
C GLU A 101 12.36 16.71 2.03
N LYS A 102 13.14 16.97 3.07
CA LYS A 102 13.72 15.91 3.90
C LYS A 102 12.63 15.29 4.79
N LEU A 103 11.94 14.30 4.26
CA LEU A 103 10.94 13.52 4.99
C LEU A 103 11.60 12.44 5.86
N PRO A 104 11.06 12.14 7.05
CA PRO A 104 11.49 11.02 7.88
C PRO A 104 10.95 9.68 7.35
N ILE A 105 10.94 9.50 6.03
CA ILE A 105 10.41 8.32 5.32
C ILE A 105 11.59 7.52 4.75
N ASP A 106 11.55 6.22 4.94
CA ASP A 106 12.50 5.25 4.41
C ASP A 106 11.96 4.69 3.09
N PHE A 107 12.51 5.19 1.99
CA PHE A 107 12.30 4.66 0.65
C PHE A 107 13.39 3.62 0.29
N PRO A 108 13.17 2.73 -0.69
CA PRO A 108 14.21 1.86 -1.19
C PRO A 108 15.39 2.64 -1.79
N MET A 109 16.54 1.99 -1.96
CA MET A 109 17.69 2.63 -2.59
C MET A 109 17.36 3.12 -4.01
N GLY A 110 17.72 4.37 -4.31
CA GLY A 110 17.41 5.01 -5.59
C GLY A 110 16.04 5.71 -5.66
N HIS A 111 15.26 5.67 -4.58
CA HIS A 111 13.98 6.35 -4.42
C HIS A 111 14.09 7.49 -3.38
N PRO A 112 13.12 8.42 -3.28
CA PRO A 112 11.88 8.53 -4.06
C PRO A 112 12.09 8.91 -5.53
N LEU A 113 11.17 8.46 -6.37
CA LEU A 113 11.01 8.87 -7.76
C LEU A 113 9.77 9.75 -7.89
N GLU A 114 9.89 10.81 -8.68
CA GLU A 114 8.79 11.73 -8.96
C GLU A 114 7.65 11.03 -9.72
N ASN A 115 6.40 11.37 -9.41
CA ASN A 115 5.20 10.81 -10.04
C ASN A 115 5.03 9.29 -9.83
N HIS A 116 5.78 8.68 -8.92
CA HIS A 116 5.65 7.26 -8.58
C HIS A 116 4.83 7.08 -7.30
N LEU A 117 4.03 6.02 -7.25
CA LEU A 117 3.22 5.70 -6.08
C LEU A 117 3.99 4.80 -5.12
N TYR A 118 3.81 5.05 -3.83
CA TYR A 118 4.35 4.21 -2.76
C TYR A 118 3.28 3.86 -1.75
N VAL A 119 3.31 2.63 -1.27
CA VAL A 119 2.45 2.12 -0.21
C VAL A 119 3.24 2.09 1.09
N GLY A 120 2.69 2.70 2.14
CA GLY A 120 3.28 2.65 3.47
C GLY A 120 3.19 1.24 4.07
N HIS A 121 4.23 0.81 4.78
CA HIS A 121 4.20 -0.44 5.51
C HIS A 121 3.18 -0.36 6.65
N PRO A 122 2.27 -1.35 6.82
CA PRO A 122 1.18 -1.28 7.79
C PRO A 122 1.67 -1.19 9.24
N LEU A 123 2.80 -1.84 9.54
CA LEU A 123 3.35 -1.96 10.90
C LEU A 123 4.62 -1.12 11.15
N ILE A 124 5.23 -0.55 10.10
CA ILE A 124 6.47 0.23 10.21
C ILE A 124 6.18 1.61 9.61
N PRO A 125 5.83 2.62 10.43
CA PRO A 125 5.31 3.89 9.92
C PRO A 125 6.21 4.58 8.89
N LYS A 126 7.53 4.45 9.03
CA LYS A 126 8.51 5.11 8.17
C LYS A 126 8.79 4.40 6.85
N LYS A 127 8.50 3.10 6.74
CA LYS A 127 8.86 2.31 5.55
C LYS A 127 7.80 2.49 4.47
N TYR A 128 8.23 2.88 3.27
CA TYR A 128 7.37 3.00 2.10
C TYR A 128 7.94 2.16 0.96
N ILE A 129 7.05 1.47 0.24
CA ILE A 129 7.39 0.45 -0.75
C ILE A 129 6.76 0.84 -2.09
N PRO A 130 7.42 0.66 -3.24
CA PRO A 130 6.83 0.96 -4.53
C PRO A 130 5.49 0.24 -4.73
N PHE A 131 4.50 0.96 -5.26
CA PHE A 131 3.15 0.45 -5.44
C PHE A 131 3.07 -0.74 -6.40
N GLU A 132 4.04 -0.88 -7.29
CA GLU A 132 4.13 -1.99 -8.23
C GLU A 132 4.54 -3.31 -7.55
N THR A 133 5.37 -3.24 -6.50
CA THR A 133 6.00 -4.40 -5.86
C THR A 133 5.56 -4.63 -4.42
N TYR A 134 4.77 -3.74 -3.81
CA TYR A 134 4.50 -3.79 -2.37
C TYR A 134 3.87 -5.11 -1.90
N GLN A 135 3.01 -5.75 -2.69
CA GLN A 135 2.40 -7.02 -2.28
C GLN A 135 3.44 -8.13 -2.18
N LEU A 136 4.33 -8.20 -3.18
CA LEU A 136 5.46 -9.13 -3.22
C LEU A 136 6.36 -8.88 -2.01
N GLU A 137 6.84 -7.65 -1.82
CA GLU A 137 7.78 -7.29 -0.75
C GLU A 137 7.19 -7.53 0.65
N LEU A 138 5.92 -7.21 0.90
CA LEU A 138 5.27 -7.46 2.20
C LEU A 138 5.13 -8.96 2.48
N VAL A 139 4.84 -9.78 1.47
CA VAL A 139 4.81 -11.23 1.65
C VAL A 139 6.21 -11.78 1.89
N GLU A 140 7.21 -11.34 1.13
CA GLU A 140 8.59 -11.73 1.37
C GLU A 140 9.04 -11.40 2.80
N ASP A 141 8.78 -10.19 3.28
CA ASP A 141 9.10 -9.76 4.64
C ASP A 141 8.43 -10.67 5.69
N ARG A 142 7.14 -11.00 5.51
CA ARG A 142 6.39 -11.91 6.40
C ARG A 142 6.98 -13.33 6.39
N VAL A 143 7.27 -13.87 5.22
CA VAL A 143 7.83 -15.22 5.07
C VAL A 143 9.21 -15.30 5.72
N ARG A 144 10.08 -14.32 5.47
CA ARG A 144 11.42 -14.26 6.08
C ARG A 144 11.34 -14.15 7.60
N GLU A 145 10.45 -13.32 8.13
CA GLU A 145 10.25 -13.21 9.58
C GLU A 145 9.75 -14.53 10.20
N PHE A 146 8.81 -15.21 9.54
CA PHE A 146 8.35 -16.53 9.97
C PHE A 146 9.47 -17.56 9.97
N CYS A 147 10.35 -17.57 8.96
CA CYS A 147 11.50 -18.46 8.93
C CYS A 147 12.46 -18.20 10.10
N ILE A 148 12.69 -16.93 10.46
CA ILE A 148 13.51 -16.57 11.63
C ILE A 148 12.86 -17.08 12.92
N LEU A 149 11.55 -16.91 13.06
CA LEU A 149 10.79 -17.43 14.20
C LEU A 149 10.89 -18.97 14.27
N ALA A 150 10.63 -19.66 13.16
CA ALA A 150 10.68 -21.12 13.08
C ALA A 150 12.08 -21.68 13.41
N GLN A 151 13.15 -21.05 12.90
CA GLN A 151 14.52 -21.41 13.25
C GLN A 151 14.80 -21.23 14.74
N SER A 152 14.39 -20.10 15.32
CA SER A 152 14.55 -19.80 16.75
C SER A 152 13.75 -20.76 17.64
N LEU A 153 12.70 -21.36 17.08
CA LEU A 153 11.90 -22.41 17.70
C LEU A 153 12.49 -23.83 17.53
N GLY A 154 13.70 -23.95 16.98
CA GLY A 154 14.42 -25.21 16.83
C GLY A 154 13.96 -26.04 15.63
N ALA A 155 13.70 -25.38 14.50
CA ALA A 155 13.44 -26.06 13.24
C ALA A 155 14.68 -26.87 12.81
N THR A 156 14.45 -28.07 12.28
CA THR A 156 15.46 -28.92 11.61
C THR A 156 15.34 -28.85 10.10
N GLU A 157 14.16 -28.50 9.60
CA GLU A 157 13.91 -28.31 8.18
C GLU A 157 12.84 -27.24 7.99
N ILE A 158 13.06 -26.35 7.02
CA ILE A 158 12.06 -25.41 6.52
C ILE A 158 12.02 -25.58 5.00
N SER A 159 10.85 -25.85 4.45
CA SER A 159 10.60 -25.83 3.00
C SER A 159 9.45 -24.89 2.66
N ILE A 160 9.59 -24.17 1.55
CA ILE A 160 8.60 -23.22 1.07
C ILE A 160 8.20 -23.62 -0.34
N GLU A 161 6.90 -23.77 -0.57
CA GLU A 161 6.33 -24.13 -1.86
C GLU A 161 5.24 -23.13 -2.25
N CYS A 162 5.28 -22.64 -3.49
CA CYS A 162 4.18 -21.86 -4.05
C CYS A 162 3.15 -22.81 -4.66
N LEU A 163 1.98 -22.94 -4.05
CA LEU A 163 0.97 -23.92 -4.48
C LEU A 163 0.32 -23.57 -5.83
N ASN A 164 0.36 -22.29 -6.19
CA ASN A 164 -0.24 -21.80 -7.43
C ASN A 164 0.78 -21.69 -8.58
N SER A 165 2.01 -22.21 -8.42
CA SER A 165 3.08 -22.11 -9.44
C SER A 165 3.09 -23.25 -10.48
N SER A 166 2.08 -24.12 -10.53
CA SER A 166 2.12 -25.32 -11.40
C SER A 166 1.61 -25.13 -12.84
N ASN A 167 2.57 -25.27 -13.76
CA ASN A 167 2.58 -25.88 -15.10
C ASN A 167 1.68 -25.34 -16.25
N SER A 168 2.28 -24.49 -17.10
CA SER A 168 1.88 -24.37 -18.51
C SER A 168 3.06 -24.42 -19.48
N ASP A 169 3.86 -25.49 -19.45
CA ASP A 169 4.55 -26.00 -20.66
C ASP A 169 3.58 -26.74 -21.60
N ARG A 170 2.31 -26.32 -21.61
CA ARG A 170 1.43 -26.55 -22.75
C ARG A 170 1.44 -25.26 -23.55
N TYR A 171 2.43 -25.21 -24.44
CA TYR A 171 2.41 -24.44 -25.66
C TYR A 171 1.01 -24.57 -26.30
N THR A 172 0.10 -23.66 -25.98
CA THR A 172 -1.05 -23.40 -26.82
C THR A 172 -0.50 -22.64 -28.01
N ASN A 173 0.11 -23.38 -28.93
CA ASN A 173 0.21 -22.98 -30.32
C ASN A 173 -1.22 -22.91 -30.85
N GLY A 174 -1.90 -21.80 -30.55
CA GLY A 174 -3.06 -21.34 -31.29
C GLY A 174 -2.58 -20.89 -32.67
N ARG A 175 -2.09 -21.84 -33.48
CA ARG A 175 -2.02 -21.67 -34.93
C ARG A 175 -3.44 -21.39 -35.35
N THR A 176 -3.68 -20.12 -35.65
CA THR A 176 -4.92 -19.59 -36.20
C THR A 176 -5.06 -20.16 -37.61
N SER A 177 -5.55 -21.39 -37.73
CA SER A 177 -6.11 -21.85 -39.00
C SER A 177 -7.45 -21.17 -39.15
N ALA A 178 -7.47 -20.17 -40.02
CA ALA A 178 -8.67 -19.49 -40.46
C ALA A 178 -9.65 -20.51 -41.05
N SER A 179 -10.81 -20.66 -40.40
CA SER A 179 -12.03 -21.08 -41.06
C SER A 179 -13.18 -20.25 -40.50
N ALA A 180 -13.71 -19.40 -41.35
CA ALA A 180 -14.81 -18.49 -41.07
C ALA A 180 -16.12 -19.25 -40.80
N HIS A 181 -16.80 -18.94 -39.70
CA HIS A 181 -18.23 -18.64 -39.69
C HIS A 181 -18.62 -17.94 -38.37
N GLY A 182 -19.58 -17.02 -38.46
CA GLY A 182 -19.82 -15.94 -37.51
C GLY A 182 -20.16 -16.34 -36.08
N GLY A 183 -19.75 -15.47 -35.16
CA GLY A 183 -20.06 -15.51 -33.74
C GLY A 183 -19.21 -14.45 -33.04
N ASN A 184 -19.85 -13.52 -32.33
CA ASN A 184 -19.25 -12.31 -31.75
C ASN A 184 -17.88 -12.55 -31.12
N ARG A 185 -16.84 -11.97 -31.74
CA ARG A 185 -15.50 -11.87 -31.17
C ARG A 185 -15.55 -10.85 -30.04
N VAL A 186 -15.68 -11.34 -28.81
CA VAL A 186 -15.42 -10.53 -27.61
C VAL A 186 -13.96 -10.09 -27.69
N PHE A 187 -13.75 -8.78 -27.66
CA PHE A 187 -12.45 -8.13 -27.74
C PHE A 187 -11.65 -8.46 -26.46
N SER A 188 -10.83 -9.51 -26.49
CA SER A 188 -10.11 -10.10 -25.34
C SER A 188 -8.75 -9.45 -25.05
N GLY A 189 -8.54 -8.19 -25.44
CA GLY A 189 -7.24 -7.52 -25.30
C GLY A 189 -6.83 -7.27 -23.84
N SER A 190 -7.78 -6.89 -22.97
CA SER A 190 -7.46 -6.52 -21.58
C SER A 190 -7.31 -7.75 -20.67
N ALA A 191 -8.21 -8.73 -20.80
CA ALA A 191 -8.21 -9.92 -19.93
C ALA A 191 -6.97 -10.81 -20.12
N GLU A 192 -6.45 -10.92 -21.35
CA GLU A 192 -5.26 -11.72 -21.65
C GLU A 192 -3.96 -11.06 -21.15
N MET A 193 -3.93 -9.72 -21.08
CA MET A 193 -2.80 -8.97 -20.53
C MET A 193 -2.76 -8.95 -19.00
N ASP A 194 -3.93 -8.87 -18.35
CA ASP A 194 -4.05 -8.89 -16.87
C ASP A 194 -3.57 -10.23 -16.29
N TYR A 195 -3.83 -11.34 -17.02
CA TYR A 195 -3.35 -12.67 -16.69
C TYR A 195 -1.82 -12.78 -16.72
N GLN A 196 -1.17 -12.13 -17.70
CA GLN A 196 0.29 -12.19 -17.83
C GLN A 196 1.01 -11.46 -16.68
N HIS A 197 0.47 -10.34 -16.18
CA HIS A 197 1.10 -9.58 -15.10
C HIS A 197 1.03 -10.32 -13.76
N SER A 198 -0.13 -10.91 -13.46
CA SER A 198 -0.31 -11.70 -12.23
C SER A 198 0.58 -12.94 -12.18
N ARG A 199 0.76 -13.63 -13.31
CA ARG A 199 1.66 -14.79 -13.38
C ARG A 199 3.12 -14.43 -13.12
N ARG A 200 3.59 -13.26 -13.58
CA ARG A 200 4.97 -12.81 -13.32
C ARG A 200 5.22 -12.65 -11.82
N MET A 201 4.28 -12.06 -11.07
CA MET A 201 4.44 -11.95 -9.61
C MET A 201 4.47 -13.33 -8.93
N ILE A 202 3.60 -14.27 -9.32
CA ILE A 202 3.61 -15.63 -8.75
C ILE A 202 4.94 -16.33 -9.05
N GLU A 203 5.47 -16.16 -10.26
CA GLU A 203 6.77 -16.71 -10.65
C GLU A 203 7.93 -16.05 -9.88
N GLU A 204 7.92 -14.72 -9.74
CA GLU A 204 8.90 -13.97 -8.94
C GLU A 204 8.86 -14.39 -7.46
N LEU A 205 7.67 -14.53 -6.86
CA LEU A 205 7.48 -15.07 -5.52
C LEU A 205 8.03 -16.49 -5.40
N SER A 206 7.68 -17.35 -6.36
CA SER A 206 8.17 -18.73 -6.38
C SER A 206 9.69 -18.77 -6.48
N ASN A 207 10.30 -17.94 -7.32
CA ASN A 207 11.76 -17.92 -7.50
C ASN A 207 12.50 -17.29 -6.31
N SER A 208 11.94 -16.23 -5.71
CA SER A 208 12.56 -15.52 -4.58
C SER A 208 12.43 -16.28 -3.26
N LEU A 209 11.33 -17.03 -3.07
CA LEU A 209 11.01 -17.69 -1.80
C LEU A 209 11.12 -19.22 -1.82
N SER A 210 11.19 -19.87 -3.00
CA SER A 210 11.40 -21.32 -3.05
C SER A 210 12.73 -21.65 -2.40
N LEU A 211 12.62 -22.31 -1.25
CA LEU A 211 13.73 -22.54 -0.35
C LEU A 211 13.50 -23.85 0.36
N ARG A 212 14.55 -24.65 0.45
CA ARG A 212 14.60 -25.82 1.32
C ARG A 212 15.91 -25.79 2.07
N GLN A 213 15.82 -25.65 3.39
CA GLN A 213 16.98 -25.54 4.26
C GLN A 213 16.85 -26.54 5.41
N THR A 214 17.98 -27.14 5.77
CA THR A 214 18.11 -28.04 6.91
C THR A 214 19.04 -27.43 7.96
N TYR A 215 18.76 -27.76 9.22
CA TYR A 215 19.39 -27.15 10.38
C TYR A 215 19.66 -28.18 11.46
N GLU A 216 20.67 -27.92 12.28
CA GLU A 216 20.97 -28.69 13.49
C GLU A 216 20.78 -27.79 14.72
N PRO A 217 19.53 -27.61 15.20
CA PRO A 217 19.26 -26.70 16.31
C PRO A 217 19.90 -27.22 17.60
N CYS A 218 20.70 -26.36 18.22
CA CYS A 218 21.40 -26.65 19.47
C CYS A 218 20.96 -25.75 20.62
N ASP A 219 20.11 -24.76 20.33
CA ASP A 219 19.59 -23.84 21.34
C ASP A 219 18.17 -24.18 21.74
N GLU A 220 17.83 -23.85 22.98
CA GLU A 220 16.48 -24.02 23.50
C GLU A 220 15.55 -23.07 22.73
N PRO A 221 14.38 -23.57 22.27
CA PRO A 221 13.41 -22.76 21.54
C PRO A 221 13.06 -21.46 22.25
N PHE A 222 13.11 -20.34 21.53
CA PHE A 222 12.74 -19.03 22.06
C PHE A 222 12.07 -18.16 21.00
N VAL A 223 11.43 -17.08 21.44
CA VAL A 223 10.90 -16.04 20.54
C VAL A 223 11.97 -14.96 20.40
N PRO A 224 12.49 -14.69 19.19
CA PRO A 224 13.50 -13.66 18.99
C PRO A 224 12.89 -12.26 19.17
N ASN A 225 13.73 -11.30 19.54
CA ASN A 225 13.34 -9.90 19.68
C ASN A 225 13.22 -9.21 18.31
N GLY A 226 12.42 -8.15 18.23
CA GLY A 226 12.35 -7.29 17.04
C GLY A 226 11.49 -7.82 15.89
N LEU A 227 10.69 -8.86 16.12
CA LEU A 227 9.71 -9.35 15.15
C LEU A 227 8.59 -8.31 14.95
N VAL A 228 8.39 -7.88 13.70
CA VAL A 228 7.42 -6.85 13.30
C VAL A 228 6.03 -7.45 13.15
N TRP A 229 5.93 -8.59 12.47
CA TRP A 229 4.68 -9.27 12.12
C TRP A 229 4.14 -10.13 13.25
N TYR A 230 5.00 -10.83 14.00
CA TYR A 230 4.61 -11.81 15.03
C TYR A 230 3.50 -11.33 15.99
N GLY A 231 3.56 -10.07 16.44
CA GLY A 231 2.55 -9.50 17.34
C GLY A 231 1.12 -9.46 16.76
N ASN A 232 1.01 -9.48 15.43
CA ASN A 232 -0.23 -9.38 14.67
C ASN A 232 -0.61 -10.70 13.97
N GLU A 233 0.10 -11.81 14.24
CA GLU A 233 -0.10 -13.11 13.59
C GLU A 233 -0.57 -14.17 14.60
N PRO A 234 -1.89 -14.37 14.79
CA PRO A 234 -2.41 -15.32 15.76
C PRO A 234 -2.01 -16.79 15.50
N SER A 235 -1.78 -17.17 14.23
CA SER A 235 -1.29 -18.51 13.89
C SER A 235 0.14 -18.72 14.43
N TRP A 236 1.00 -17.71 14.31
CA TRP A 236 2.39 -17.78 14.79
C TRP A 236 2.45 -17.79 16.32
N GLN A 237 1.60 -16.99 16.98
CA GLN A 237 1.47 -17.01 18.44
C GLN A 237 1.02 -18.39 18.94
N ARG A 238 0.12 -19.06 18.21
CA ARG A 238 -0.31 -20.43 18.52
C ARG A 238 0.82 -21.43 18.32
N LEU A 239 1.55 -21.34 17.21
CA LEU A 239 2.74 -22.15 16.94
C LEU A 239 3.75 -22.04 18.09
N VAL A 240 4.10 -20.82 18.49
CA VAL A 240 5.01 -20.56 19.62
C VAL A 240 4.50 -21.24 20.90
N ASN A 241 3.24 -21.02 21.27
CA ASN A 241 2.68 -21.61 22.48
C ASN A 241 2.71 -23.15 22.46
N GLN A 242 2.40 -23.77 21.31
CA GLN A 242 2.46 -25.22 21.12
C GLN A 242 3.89 -25.75 21.14
N ARG A 243 4.84 -24.99 20.63
CA ARG A 243 6.25 -25.40 20.58
C ARG A 243 6.93 -25.32 21.93
N LEU A 244 6.71 -24.24 22.67
CA LEU A 244 7.34 -23.98 23.97
C LEU A 244 6.74 -24.83 25.09
N ASN A 245 5.42 -25.07 25.06
CA ASN A 245 4.72 -25.81 26.12
C ASN A 245 4.33 -27.25 25.74
N GLY A 246 4.57 -27.65 24.49
CA GLY A 246 4.12 -28.93 23.94
C GLY A 246 5.23 -29.73 23.27
N ASN A 247 4.82 -30.68 22.46
CA ASN A 247 5.69 -31.62 21.75
C ASN A 247 5.52 -31.52 20.22
N LEU A 248 5.18 -30.33 19.72
CA LEU A 248 4.98 -30.08 18.29
C LEU A 248 6.26 -30.43 17.51
N ARG A 249 6.14 -31.36 16.55
CA ARG A 249 7.25 -31.82 15.70
C ARG A 249 7.18 -31.28 14.28
N SER A 250 6.01 -30.85 13.83
CA SER A 250 5.81 -30.34 12.48
C SER A 250 4.72 -29.27 12.47
N HIS A 251 4.85 -28.30 11.59
CA HIS A 251 3.85 -27.25 11.36
C HIS A 251 3.81 -26.90 9.87
N GLU A 252 2.61 -26.62 9.37
CA GLU A 252 2.41 -26.03 8.06
C GLU A 252 1.77 -24.65 8.24
N GLU A 253 2.44 -23.62 7.73
CA GLU A 253 1.92 -22.25 7.70
C GLU A 253 1.54 -21.89 6.27
N ARG A 254 0.31 -21.38 6.09
CA ARG A 254 -0.19 -20.94 4.77
C ARG A 254 -0.23 -19.42 4.69
N MET A 255 0.50 -18.85 3.75
CA MET A 255 0.55 -17.40 3.50
C MET A 255 0.00 -17.05 2.12
N GLU A 256 -0.64 -15.89 2.02
CA GLU A 256 -1.34 -15.46 0.81
C GLU A 256 -1.09 -13.98 0.53
N THR A 257 -0.80 -13.60 -0.72
CA THR A 257 -0.58 -12.20 -1.10
C THR A 257 -1.79 -11.33 -0.82
N ARG A 258 -3.00 -11.87 -1.02
CA ARG A 258 -4.24 -11.16 -0.76
C ARG A 258 -4.40 -10.75 0.71
N LYS A 259 -3.82 -11.48 1.66
CA LYS A 259 -3.84 -11.10 3.09
C LYS A 259 -2.89 -9.94 3.40
N SER A 260 -1.88 -9.70 2.56
CA SER A 260 -0.98 -8.55 2.62
C SER A 260 -1.45 -7.39 1.73
N GLN A 261 -2.57 -7.53 1.02
CA GLN A 261 -3.14 -6.47 0.17
C GLN A 261 -3.72 -5.36 1.06
N MET A 262 -3.22 -4.14 0.87
CA MET A 262 -3.58 -2.96 1.68
C MET A 262 -4.64 -2.07 1.01
N ILE A 263 -4.88 -2.30 -0.29
CA ILE A 263 -5.72 -1.49 -1.16
C ILE A 263 -6.75 -2.42 -1.78
N ASP A 264 -8.02 -2.27 -1.44
CA ASP A 264 -9.08 -3.10 -2.02
C ASP A 264 -9.46 -2.64 -3.44
N ASP A 265 -10.30 -3.42 -4.14
CA ASP A 265 -10.63 -3.18 -5.54
C ASP A 265 -11.33 -1.83 -5.77
N LYS A 266 -12.14 -1.35 -4.80
CA LYS A 266 -12.82 -0.06 -4.91
C LYS A 266 -11.85 1.09 -4.69
N GLU A 267 -10.96 0.94 -3.71
CA GLU A 267 -9.88 1.89 -3.46
C GLU A 267 -8.92 1.95 -4.64
N LEU A 268 -8.62 0.81 -5.28
CA LEU A 268 -7.74 0.70 -6.44
C LEU A 268 -8.33 1.43 -7.66
N LEU A 269 -9.62 1.25 -7.93
CA LEU A 269 -10.32 1.97 -9.00
C LEU A 269 -10.34 3.48 -8.76
N SER A 270 -10.62 3.89 -7.52
CA SER A 270 -10.65 5.30 -7.14
C SER A 270 -9.26 5.93 -7.24
N LEU A 271 -8.23 5.21 -6.79
CA LEU A 271 -6.84 5.62 -6.90
C LEU A 271 -6.42 5.81 -8.36
N LYS A 272 -6.77 4.87 -9.24
CA LYS A 272 -6.49 4.97 -10.67
C LYS A 272 -7.09 6.25 -11.26
N ALA A 273 -8.37 6.51 -11.00
CA ALA A 273 -9.07 7.69 -11.52
C ALA A 273 -8.42 8.99 -11.01
N ASN A 274 -8.02 9.03 -9.74
CA ASN A 274 -7.34 10.18 -9.15
C ASN A 274 -5.97 10.42 -9.79
N VAL A 275 -5.18 9.37 -9.99
CA VAL A 275 -3.83 9.46 -10.60
C VAL A 275 -3.92 9.86 -12.07
N GLU A 276 -4.85 9.28 -12.83
CA GLU A 276 -5.11 9.66 -14.22
C GLU A 276 -5.50 11.14 -14.33
N GLY A 277 -6.37 11.62 -13.42
CA GLY A 277 -6.75 13.03 -13.35
C GLY A 277 -5.58 13.96 -12.98
N LEU A 278 -4.72 13.53 -12.05
CA LEU A 278 -3.52 14.28 -11.66
C LEU A 278 -2.54 14.42 -12.82
N TRP A 279 -2.21 13.31 -13.48
CA TRP A 279 -1.27 13.30 -14.59
C TRP A 279 -1.81 14.08 -15.79
N GLY A 280 -3.11 13.96 -16.10
CA GLY A 280 -3.75 14.78 -17.13
C GLY A 280 -3.63 16.28 -16.87
N LYS A 281 -3.76 16.72 -15.61
CA LYS A 281 -3.55 18.13 -15.21
C LYS A 281 -2.08 18.55 -15.27
N ALA A 282 -1.15 17.64 -14.99
CA ALA A 282 0.29 17.85 -15.07
C ALA A 282 0.83 17.80 -16.52
N GLY A 283 -0.01 17.50 -17.51
CA GLY A 283 0.44 17.25 -18.89
C GLY A 283 1.24 15.96 -19.05
N VAL A 284 1.23 15.08 -18.05
CA VAL A 284 1.83 13.74 -18.08
C VAL A 284 0.84 12.79 -18.74
N GLY A 285 1.27 12.11 -19.80
CA GLY A 285 0.44 11.11 -20.47
C GLY A 285 0.19 9.90 -19.57
N PHE A 286 -1.04 9.39 -19.53
CA PHE A 286 -1.38 8.14 -18.84
C PHE A 286 -1.40 7.00 -19.87
N SER A 287 -0.41 6.10 -19.79
CA SER A 287 -0.27 5.03 -20.77
C SER A 287 -1.09 3.79 -20.43
N ASN A 288 -1.24 2.89 -21.41
CA ASN A 288 -1.80 1.56 -21.14
C ASN A 288 -0.94 0.76 -20.15
N GLU A 289 0.36 0.99 -20.10
CA GLU A 289 1.25 0.31 -19.13
C GLU A 289 1.00 0.81 -17.70
N ASP A 290 0.76 2.10 -17.52
CA ASP A 290 0.38 2.66 -16.22
C ASP A 290 -0.97 2.14 -15.76
N SER A 291 -1.92 1.99 -16.69
CA SER A 291 -3.22 1.41 -16.41
C SER A 291 -3.14 -0.01 -15.84
N LYS A 292 -2.13 -0.80 -16.25
CA LYS A 292 -1.92 -2.19 -15.79
C LYS A 292 -1.43 -2.27 -14.35
N LYS A 293 -0.81 -1.21 -13.82
CA LYS A 293 -0.38 -1.15 -12.41
C LYS A 293 -1.58 -1.16 -11.45
N PHE A 294 -2.75 -0.74 -11.93
CA PHE A 294 -3.99 -0.67 -11.14
C PHE A 294 -4.92 -1.86 -11.39
N VAL A 295 -4.36 -2.99 -11.83
CA VAL A 295 -5.09 -4.25 -11.99
C VAL A 295 -4.84 -5.11 -10.76
N GLN A 296 -5.90 -5.72 -10.24
CA GLN A 296 -5.77 -6.65 -9.12
C GLN A 296 -4.92 -7.85 -9.55
N GLN A 297 -3.86 -8.07 -8.79
CA GLN A 297 -2.97 -9.21 -9.00
C GLN A 297 -3.62 -10.49 -8.44
N GLU A 298 -3.38 -11.64 -9.10
CA GLU A 298 -3.86 -12.94 -8.60
C GLU A 298 -3.27 -13.26 -7.22
N ASN A 299 -4.04 -14.00 -6.42
CA ASN A 299 -3.60 -14.44 -5.10
C ASN A 299 -2.54 -15.54 -5.25
N ALA A 300 -1.30 -15.25 -4.88
CA ALA A 300 -0.27 -16.27 -4.72
C ALA A 300 -0.43 -16.92 -3.34
N VAL A 301 -0.33 -18.23 -3.29
CA VAL A 301 -0.43 -18.98 -2.03
C VAL A 301 0.82 -19.79 -1.78
N LEU A 302 1.44 -19.54 -0.64
CA LEU A 302 2.65 -20.19 -0.17
C LEU A 302 2.28 -21.18 0.94
N SER A 303 2.84 -22.39 0.88
CA SER A 303 2.87 -23.36 1.97
C SER A 303 4.29 -23.43 2.52
N ILE A 304 4.45 -23.11 3.79
CA ILE A 304 5.71 -23.18 4.52
C ILE A 304 5.63 -24.37 5.47
N ASN A 305 6.41 -25.40 5.19
CA ASN A 305 6.47 -26.62 5.98
C ASN A 305 7.69 -26.55 6.88
N VAL A 306 7.48 -26.78 8.18
CA VAL A 306 8.53 -26.75 9.19
C VAL A 306 8.55 -28.08 9.93
N GLN A 307 9.74 -28.67 10.07
CA GLN A 307 10.00 -29.78 10.96
C GLN A 307 10.85 -29.29 12.13
N PHE A 308 10.58 -29.80 13.33
CA PHE A 308 11.27 -29.42 14.55
C PHE A 308 12.00 -30.60 15.18
N ALA A 309 13.17 -30.33 15.76
CA ALA A 309 13.85 -31.27 16.63
C ALA A 309 13.02 -31.51 17.89
N SER A 310 13.09 -32.72 18.45
CA SER A 310 12.44 -32.95 19.73
C SER A 310 13.14 -32.12 20.83
N LEU A 311 12.37 -31.64 21.82
CA LEU A 311 12.97 -30.88 22.93
C LEU A 311 14.03 -31.68 23.69
N ARG A 312 13.88 -33.02 23.71
CA ARG A 312 14.84 -33.94 24.33
C ARG A 312 16.15 -33.99 23.53
N GLU A 313 16.07 -34.12 22.21
CA GLU A 313 17.25 -34.08 21.33
C GLU A 313 18.04 -32.77 21.49
N ILE A 314 17.34 -31.63 21.56
CA ILE A 314 17.99 -30.32 21.77
C ILE A 314 18.73 -30.29 23.12
N GLN A 315 18.12 -30.80 24.19
CA GLN A 315 18.75 -30.86 25.51
C GLN A 315 19.96 -31.80 25.55
N GLU A 316 19.90 -32.94 24.86
CA GLU A 316 21.00 -33.89 24.76
C GLU A 316 22.16 -33.31 23.95
N ASN A 317 21.89 -32.68 22.80
CA ASN A 317 22.89 -32.04 21.96
C ASN A 317 23.64 -30.92 22.70
N ARG A 318 22.96 -30.17 23.56
CA ARG A 318 23.59 -29.16 24.43
C ARG A 318 24.55 -29.75 25.45
N ARG A 319 24.24 -30.91 26.03
CA ARG A 319 25.08 -31.55 27.06
C ARG A 319 26.36 -32.16 26.50
N ASN A 320 26.38 -32.46 25.21
CA ASN A 320 27.51 -33.10 24.53
C ASN A 320 28.48 -32.10 23.88
N ARG A 321 28.28 -30.79 24.07
CA ARG A 321 29.19 -29.70 23.65
C ARG A 321 29.85 -29.07 24.86
#